data_AF-A0A7Y3DEP5-F1
#
_entry.id   AF-A0A7Y3DEP5-F1
#
_cell.length_a   1.000
_cell.length_b   1.000
_cell.length_c   1.000
_cell.angle_alpha   90.00
_cell.angle_beta   90.00
_cell.angle_gamma   90.00
#
_symmetry.space_group_name_H-M   'P 1'
#
loop_
_entity.id
_entity.type
_entity.pdbx_description
1 polymer ?
#
loop_
_entity_poly.entity_id
_entity_poly.type
_entity_poly.pdbx_seq_one_letter_code
_entity_poly.pdbx_strand_id
1 'polypeptide(L)' 'MADSLVRTLSSDGGVNVRALVGTSIAQTAAQRHATAPTAGNALG' A
#
# COMPACT_ATOMS: atom_id res chain seq x y z
N MET A 1 -9.66 -7.80 -4.86
CA MET A 1 -9.39 -7.67 -3.40
C MET A 1 -9.51 -6.19 -3.07
N ALA A 2 -10.19 -5.82 -1.97
CA ALA A 2 -10.30 -4.41 -1.59
C ALA A 2 -9.04 -3.95 -0.87
N ASP A 3 -8.66 -2.68 -1.05
CA ASP A 3 -7.57 -2.08 -0.29
C ASP A 3 -7.95 -1.99 1.19
N SER A 4 -6.99 -2.22 2.09
CA SER A 4 -7.24 -2.23 3.53
C SER A 4 -6.03 -1.76 4.34
N LEU A 5 -6.28 -1.01 5.41
CA LEU A 5 -5.28 -0.52 6.34
C LEU A 5 -5.52 -1.14 7.72
N VAL A 6 -4.55 -1.91 8.19
CA VAL A 6 -4.54 -2.45 9.56
C VAL A 6 -3.60 -1.61 10.40
N ARG A 7 -4.06 -1.25 11.60
CA ARG A 7 -3.27 -0.54 12.61
C ARG A 7 -3.26 -1.39 13.86
N THR A 8 -2.09 -1.57 14.44
CA THR A 8 -1.95 -2.32 15.68
C THR A 8 -0.85 -1.72 16.55
N LEU A 9 -0.87 -2.09 17.82
CA LEU A 9 0.16 -1.79 18.79
C LEU A 9 0.83 -3.11 19.20
N SER A 10 2.12 -3.08 19.49
CA SER A 10 2.78 -4.19 20.17
C SER A 10 2.12 -4.46 21.52
N SER A 11 2.28 -5.67 22.03
CA SER A 11 1.66 -6.09 23.30
C SER A 11 2.06 -5.23 24.50
N ASP A 12 3.24 -4.61 24.46
CA ASP A 12 3.75 -3.68 25.47
C ASP A 12 3.40 -2.21 25.18
N GLY A 13 2.72 -1.92 24.07
CA GLY A 13 2.34 -0.57 23.63
C GLY A 13 3.50 0.29 23.14
N GLY A 14 4.74 -0.20 23.13
CA GLY A 14 5.93 0.56 22.77
C GLY A 14 6.10 0.79 21.25
N VAL A 15 5.44 -0.02 20.42
CA VAL A 15 5.56 0.02 18.95
C VAL A 15 4.19 0.15 18.30
N ASN A 16 4.07 1.10 17.37
CA ASN A 16 2.90 1.26 16.51
C ASN A 16 3.20 0.68 15.13
N VAL A 17 2.40 -0.30 14.69
CA VAL A 17 2.55 -0.96 13.39
C VAL A 17 1.38 -0.62 12.49
N ARG A 18 1.68 -0.30 11.23
CA ARG A 18 0.70 -0.02 10.18
C ARG A 18 1.00 -0.89 8.97
N ALA A 19 0.01 -1.67 8.54
CA ALA A 19 0.11 -2.54 7.36
C ALA A 19 -0.99 -2.18 6.37
N LEU A 20 -0.61 -1.95 5.11
CA LEU A 20 -1.51 -1.54 4.03
C LEU A 20 -1.49 -2.58 2.90
N VAL A 21 -2.67 -3.04 2.50
CA VAL A 21 -2.89 -3.68 1.20
C VAL A 21 -3.40 -2.59 0.26
N GLY A 22 -2.58 -2.16 -0.69
CA GLY A 22 -2.85 -1.03 -1.60
C GLY A 22 -2.83 -1.39 -3.09
N THR A 23 -3.12 -2.65 -3.42
CA THR A 23 -3.00 -3.14 -4.81
C THR A 23 -3.94 -2.39 -5.76
N SER A 24 -5.18 -2.10 -5.35
CA SER A 24 -6.17 -1.51 -6.25
C SER A 24 -5.88 -0.03 -6.52
N ILE A 25 -5.45 0.72 -5.50
CA ILE A 25 -5.05 2.12 -5.64
C ILE A 25 -3.77 2.26 -6.46
N ALA A 26 -2.76 1.41 -6.24
CA ALA A 26 -1.53 1.40 -7.03
C ALA A 26 -1.80 1.04 -8.50
N GLN A 27 -2.63 0.03 -8.76
CA GLN A 27 -3.04 -0.34 -10.11
C GLN A 27 -3.78 0.80 -10.81
N THR A 28 -4.70 1.47 -10.12
CA THR A 28 -5.45 2.61 -10.66
C THR A 28 -4.52 3.76 -11.03
N ALA A 29 -3.53 4.07 -10.18
CA ALA A 29 -2.55 5.11 -10.44
C ALA A 29 -1.65 4.75 -11.64
N ALA A 30 -1.15 3.51 -11.71
CA ALA A 30 -0.35 3.02 -12.82
C ALA A 30 -1.09 3.11 -14.16
N GLN A 31 -2.39 2.76 -14.19
CA GLN A 31 -3.25 2.89 -15.36
C GLN A 31 -3.46 4.34 -15.79
N ARG A 32 -3.72 5.25 -14.83
CA ARG A 32 -3.93 6.67 -15.12
C ARG A 32 -2.71 7.35 -15.70
N HIS A 33 -1.52 6.91 -15.30
CA HIS A 33 -0.26 7.51 -15.72
C HIS A 33 0.50 6.68 -16.75
N ALA A 34 -0.09 5.59 -17.25
CA ALA A 34 0.52 4.65 -18.21
C ALA A 34 1.97 4.29 -17.85
N THR A 35 2.23 4.02 -16.58
CA THR A 35 3.61 3.85 -16.07
C THR A 35 4.24 2.59 -16.63
N ALA A 36 5.51 2.68 -17.05
CA ALA A 36 6.32 1.50 -17.31
C ALA A 36 6.44 0.62 -16.04
N PRO A 37 6.67 -0.70 -16.16
CA PRO A 37 6.66 -1.62 -15.01
C PRO A 37 7.59 -1.20 -13.86
N THR A 38 8.78 -0.70 -14.18
CA THR A 38 9.74 -0.22 -13.17
C THR A 38 9.24 1.02 -12.43
N ALA A 39 8.64 1.96 -13.14
CA ALA A 39 8.02 3.15 -12.54
C ALA A 39 6.77 2.79 -11.72
N GLY A 40 5.99 1.80 -12.17
CA GLY A 40 4.84 1.27 -11.43
C GLY A 40 5.24 0.63 -10.09
N ASN A 41 6.37 -0.07 -10.05
CA ASN A 41 6.89 -0.65 -8.81
C ASN A 41 7.36 0.40 -7.80
N ALA A 42 7.90 1.53 -8.28
CA ALA A 42 8.31 2.64 -7.40
C ALA A 42 7.11 3.51 -6.97
N LEU A 43 6.01 3.47 -7.72
CA LEU A 43 4.77 4.19 -7.43
C LEU A 43 3.95 3.52 -6.31
N GLY A 44 3.93 2.18 -6.27
CA GLY A 44 3.24 1.39 -5.25
C GLY A 44 4.01 1.33 -3.94
#